data_AF-A0A6B3I167-F1
#
_entry.id   AF-A0A6B3I167-F1
#
_cell.length_a   1.000
_cell.length_b   1.000
_cell.length_c   1.000
_cell.angle_alpha   90.00
_cell.angle_beta   90.00
_cell.angle_gamma   90.00
#
_symmetry.space_group_name_H-M   'P 1'
#
loop_
_entity.id
_entity.type
_entity.pdbx_description
1 polymer ?
#
loop_
_entity_poly.entity_id
_entity_poly.type
_entity_poly.pdbx_seq_one_letter_code
_entity_poly.pdbx_strand_id
1 'polypeptide(L)'
;LGRLVGSLVPREDLVIATKAGNVPDPYRRFNGSRGHLLAALDASLERLGTDYVDLWQIHAFDPETPLEETLQAVDLAVSSGRVRYAGVSNFCGWQLAKAAT
;
A
#
# COMPACT_ATOMS: atom_id res chain seq x y z
N LEU A 1 6.55 -4.07 15.35
CA LEU A 1 7.27 -3.10 14.49
C LEU A 1 7.09 -1.68 15.00
N GLY A 2 5.88 -1.09 15.00
CA GLY A 2 5.72 0.35 15.33
C GLY A 2 6.38 0.84 16.63
N ARG A 3 6.29 0.09 17.74
CA ARG A 3 6.96 0.47 19.01
C ARG A 3 8.51 0.51 18.94
N LEU A 4 9.11 -0.09 17.92
CA LEU A 4 10.57 -0.17 17.73
C LEU A 4 11.09 0.92 16.77
N VAL A 5 10.20 1.50 15.97
CA VAL A 5 10.55 2.55 14.99
C VAL A 5 10.89 3.83 15.75
N GLY A 6 12.08 4.39 15.49
CA GLY A 6 12.55 5.61 16.15
C GLY A 6 13.03 5.44 17.59
N SER A 7 12.79 4.28 18.23
CA SER A 7 13.24 4.02 19.60
C SER A 7 14.56 3.26 19.70
N LEU A 8 14.83 2.34 18.77
CA LEU A 8 16.09 1.56 18.71
C LEU A 8 17.01 1.97 17.57
N VAL A 9 16.42 2.43 16.46
CA VAL A 9 17.10 2.86 15.24
C VAL A 9 16.35 4.09 14.70
N PRO A 10 17.04 5.15 14.25
CA PRO A 10 16.40 6.29 13.61
C PRO A 10 15.47 5.84 12.47
N ARG A 11 14.33 6.52 12.29
CA ARG A 11 13.32 6.12 11.30
C ARG A 11 13.89 6.16 9.88
N GLU A 12 14.73 7.15 9.60
CA GLU A 12 15.38 7.39 8.32
C GLU A 12 16.37 6.30 7.90
N ASP A 13 16.90 5.54 8.85
CA ASP A 13 17.83 4.44 8.59
C ASP A 13 17.11 3.11 8.28
N LEU A 14 15.77 3.11 8.35
CA LEU A 14 14.93 1.94 8.10
C LEU A 14 14.23 2.03 6.76
N VAL A 15 14.19 0.90 6.04
CA VAL A 15 13.30 0.69 4.89
C VAL A 15 12.09 -0.12 5.35
N ILE A 16 10.94 0.52 5.48
CA ILE A 16 9.70 -0.12 5.89
C ILE A 16 8.81 -0.39 4.67
N ALA A 17 8.47 -1.66 4.46
CA ALA A 17 7.54 -2.09 3.43
C ALA A 17 6.23 -2.60 4.05
N THR A 18 5.08 -2.15 3.52
CA THR A 18 3.76 -2.66 3.89
C THR A 18 2.88 -2.85 2.66
N LYS A 19 1.75 -3.54 2.83
CA LYS A 19 0.83 -3.88 1.73
C LYS A 19 -0.62 -3.59 2.11
N ALA A 20 -1.43 -3.17 1.16
CA ALA A 20 -2.86 -2.93 1.33
C ALA A 20 -3.68 -3.69 0.28
N GLY A 21 -4.98 -3.82 0.54
CA GLY A 21 -5.93 -4.45 -0.38
C GLY A 21 -6.59 -5.71 0.16
N ASN A 22 -6.06 -6.35 1.20
CA ASN A 22 -6.77 -7.44 1.86
C ASN A 22 -8.04 -6.92 2.56
N VAL A 23 -9.14 -7.66 2.44
CA VAL A 23 -10.35 -7.48 3.24
C VAL A 23 -10.37 -8.58 4.31
N PRO A 24 -10.51 -8.24 5.61
CA PRO A 24 -10.60 -9.22 6.68
C PRO A 24 -12.01 -9.82 6.73
N ASP A 25 -12.39 -10.53 5.66
CA ASP A 25 -13.64 -11.26 5.55
C ASP A 25 -13.40 -12.77 5.39
N PRO A 26 -14.42 -13.63 5.61
CA PRO A 26 -14.28 -15.08 5.47
C PRO A 26 -13.86 -15.53 4.06
N TYR A 27 -14.14 -14.70 3.05
CA TYR A 27 -13.85 -14.99 1.64
C TYR A 27 -12.44 -14.55 1.20
N ARG A 28 -11.71 -13.88 2.09
CA ARG A 28 -10.34 -13.36 1.86
C ARG A 28 -10.23 -12.58 0.55
N ARG A 29 -11.23 -11.76 0.27
CA ARG A 29 -11.25 -10.94 -0.94
C ARG A 29 -10.18 -9.85 -0.91
N PHE A 30 -9.86 -9.37 -2.09
CA PHE A 30 -9.07 -8.16 -2.27
C PHE A 30 -9.97 -7.02 -2.73
N ASN A 31 -9.65 -5.82 -2.28
CA ASN A 31 -10.34 -4.59 -2.61
C ASN A 31 -9.29 -3.55 -3.01
N GLY A 32 -9.28 -3.21 -4.30
CA GLY A 32 -8.40 -2.23 -4.91
C GLY A 32 -8.97 -0.81 -4.94
N SER A 33 -10.17 -0.59 -4.40
CA SER A 33 -10.82 0.73 -4.41
C SER A 33 -9.99 1.76 -3.68
N ARG A 34 -10.02 2.99 -4.19
CA ARG A 34 -9.22 4.10 -3.66
C ARG A 34 -9.50 4.35 -2.18
N GLY A 35 -10.77 4.29 -1.80
CA GLY A 35 -11.20 4.49 -0.41
C GLY A 35 -10.61 3.44 0.54
N HIS A 36 -10.71 2.15 0.18
CA HIS A 36 -10.18 1.06 0.99
C HIS A 36 -8.65 1.13 1.12
N LEU A 37 -7.96 1.35 0.00
CA LEU A 37 -6.50 1.40 -0.01
C LEU A 37 -5.95 2.54 0.83
N LEU A 38 -6.48 3.75 0.69
CA LEU A 38 -6.00 4.91 1.43
C LEU A 38 -6.32 4.80 2.93
N ALA A 39 -7.52 4.33 3.29
CA ALA A 39 -7.86 4.07 4.69
C ALA A 39 -6.94 3.00 5.32
N ALA A 40 -6.61 1.95 4.56
CA ALA A 40 -5.68 0.91 5.00
C ALA A 40 -4.24 1.43 5.16
N LEU A 41 -3.81 2.37 4.32
CA LEU A 41 -2.53 3.07 4.44
C LEU A 41 -2.51 3.91 5.72
N ASP A 42 -3.52 4.74 5.95
CA ASP A 42 -3.62 5.60 7.15
C ASP A 42 -3.56 4.76 8.43
N ALA A 43 -4.35 3.68 8.49
CA ALA A 43 -4.33 2.75 9.61
C ALA A 43 -2.98 2.04 9.77
N SER A 44 -2.23 1.82 8.68
CA SER A 44 -0.89 1.22 8.73
C SER A 44 0.13 2.20 9.31
N LEU A 45 0.10 3.46 8.87
CA LEU A 45 0.94 4.53 9.38
C LEU A 45 0.72 4.76 10.88
N GLU A 46 -0.55 4.79 11.31
CA GLU A 46 -0.92 4.88 12.72
C GLU A 46 -0.34 3.71 13.54
N ARG A 47 -0.53 2.45 13.09
CA ARG A 47 0.02 1.27 13.79
C ARG A 47 1.54 1.22 13.79
N LEU A 48 2.18 1.77 12.77
CA LEU A 48 3.64 1.85 12.66
C LEU A 48 4.22 3.04 13.42
N GLY A 49 3.40 4.03 13.80
CA GLY A 49 3.87 5.23 14.49
C GLY A 49 4.80 6.09 13.63
N THR A 50 4.57 6.13 12.31
CA THR A 50 5.35 6.94 11.37
C THR A 50 4.43 7.59 10.35
N ASP A 51 4.87 8.70 9.83
CA ASP A 51 4.26 9.52 8.79
C ASP A 51 4.41 8.95 7.37
N TYR A 52 5.40 8.08 7.12
CA TYR A 52 5.61 7.48 5.80
C TYR A 52 6.09 6.02 5.84
N VAL A 53 5.87 5.31 4.74
CA VAL A 53 6.54 4.03 4.42
C VAL A 53 7.40 4.15 3.17
N ASP A 54 8.46 3.36 3.10
CA ASP A 54 9.41 3.41 1.99
C ASP A 54 8.87 2.67 0.78
N LEU A 55 8.20 1.53 0.99
CA LEU A 55 7.56 0.77 -0.07
C LEU A 55 6.13 0.39 0.32
N TRP A 56 5.16 0.86 -0.46
CA TRP A 56 3.77 0.45 -0.33
C TRP A 56 3.34 -0.40 -1.52
N GLN A 57 2.80 -1.59 -1.25
CA GLN A 57 2.39 -2.52 -2.31
C GLN A 57 0.88 -2.76 -2.32
N ILE A 58 0.30 -2.80 -3.51
CA ILE A 58 -1.02 -3.39 -3.70
C ILE A 58 -0.87 -4.91 -3.60
N HIS A 59 -1.54 -5.52 -2.61
CA HIS A 59 -1.28 -6.89 -2.19
C HIS A 59 -1.68 -7.94 -3.23
N ALA A 60 -2.74 -7.70 -3.99
CA ALA A 60 -3.16 -8.52 -5.11
C ALA A 60 -4.04 -7.73 -6.07
N PHE A 61 -4.20 -8.24 -7.29
CA PHE A 61 -5.11 -7.66 -8.27
C PHE A 61 -6.56 -7.82 -7.83
N ASP A 62 -7.33 -6.75 -7.91
CA ASP A 62 -8.78 -6.76 -7.70
C ASP A 62 -9.49 -6.58 -9.06
N PRO A 63 -10.22 -7.60 -9.56
CA PRO A 63 -10.93 -7.49 -10.83
C PRO A 63 -12.21 -6.66 -10.76
N GLU A 64 -12.73 -6.35 -9.56
CA GLU A 64 -13.98 -5.60 -9.38
C GLU A 64 -13.74 -4.08 -9.38
N THR A 65 -12.53 -3.64 -9.05
CA THR A 65 -12.15 -2.22 -9.09
C THR A 65 -11.49 -1.87 -10.42
N PRO A 66 -11.92 -0.78 -11.11
CA PRO A 66 -11.19 -0.24 -12.26
C PRO A 66 -9.73 0.04 -11.91
N LEU A 67 -8.80 -0.44 -12.74
CA LEU A 67 -7.37 -0.33 -12.45
C LEU A 67 -6.94 1.13 -12.26
N GLU A 68 -7.51 2.05 -13.03
CA GLU A 68 -7.25 3.49 -12.96
C GLU A 68 -7.59 4.07 -11.58
N GLU A 69 -8.63 3.56 -10.90
CA GLU A 69 -8.97 3.99 -9.55
C GLU A 69 -7.91 3.53 -8.55
N THR A 70 -7.45 2.27 -8.66
CA THR A 70 -6.34 1.75 -7.85
C THR A 70 -5.07 2.57 -8.07
N LEU A 71 -4.74 2.89 -9.32
CA LEU A 71 -3.54 3.67 -9.66
C LEU A 71 -3.65 5.13 -9.19
N GLN A 72 -4.84 5.74 -9.19
CA GLN A 72 -5.06 7.05 -8.55
C GLN A 72 -4.81 7.01 -7.04
N ALA A 73 -5.15 5.90 -6.37
CA ALA A 73 -4.83 5.73 -4.95
C ALA A 73 -3.31 5.69 -4.72
N VAL A 74 -2.58 4.99 -5.60
CA VAL A 74 -1.12 4.93 -5.58
C VAL A 74 -0.51 6.31 -5.81
N ASP A 75 -0.97 7.04 -6.83
CA ASP A 75 -0.49 8.39 -7.16
C ASP A 75 -0.71 9.36 -5.99
N LEU A 76 -1.89 9.32 -5.36
CA LEU A 76 -2.16 10.15 -4.19
C LEU A 76 -1.30 9.76 -2.97
N ALA A 77 -1.06 8.47 -2.76
CA ALA A 77 -0.20 8.01 -1.66
C ALA A 77 1.25 8.49 -1.82
N VAL A 78 1.78 8.47 -3.04
CA VAL A 78 3.14 8.96 -3.35
C VAL A 78 3.20 10.48 -3.30
N SER A 79 2.30 11.18 -4.00
CA SER A 79 2.30 12.65 -4.05
C SER A 79 2.05 13.31 -2.69
N SER A 80 1.32 12.65 -1.78
CA SER A 80 1.12 13.11 -0.40
C SER A 80 2.33 12.89 0.53
N GLY A 81 3.38 12.19 0.08
CA GLY A 81 4.57 11.89 0.87
C GLY A 81 4.41 10.76 1.88
N ARG A 82 3.20 10.18 2.02
CA ARG A 82 2.93 9.00 2.87
C ARG A 82 3.64 7.74 2.39
N VAL A 83 4.02 7.70 1.12
CA VAL A 83 4.71 6.57 0.47
C VAL A 83 5.85 7.12 -0.38
N ARG A 84 7.06 6.54 -0.26
CA ARG A 84 8.20 6.92 -1.13
C ARG A 84 8.20 6.18 -2.47
N TYR A 85 7.95 4.87 -2.43
CA TYR A 85 7.88 4.01 -3.61
C TYR A 85 6.64 3.11 -3.55
N ALA A 86 6.05 2.85 -4.71
CA ALA A 86 4.91 1.97 -4.85
C ALA A 86 5.28 0.69 -5.62
N GLY A 87 4.52 -0.38 -5.38
CA GLY A 87 4.63 -1.62 -6.13
C GLY A 87 3.35 -2.44 -6.13
N VAL A 88 3.38 -3.57 -6.80
CA VAL A 88 2.29 -4.55 -6.81
C VAL A 88 2.82 -5.92 -6.46
N SER A 89 1.96 -6.75 -5.86
CA SER A 89 2.23 -8.13 -5.50
C SER A 89 1.11 -9.00 -6.05
N ASN A 90 1.41 -10.23 -6.46
CA ASN A 90 0.42 -11.18 -6.98
C ASN A 90 -0.36 -10.70 -8.23
N PHE A 91 0.26 -9.87 -9.07
CA PHE A 91 -0.24 -9.54 -10.41
C PHE A 91 0.38 -10.53 -11.40
N CYS A 92 -0.40 -11.05 -12.34
CA CYS A 92 0.17 -11.79 -13.47
C CYS A 92 0.77 -10.83 -14.50
N GLY A 93 1.57 -11.34 -15.44
CA GLY A 93 2.40 -10.52 -16.34
C GLY A 93 1.62 -9.44 -17.10
N TRP A 94 0.43 -9.76 -17.63
CA TRP A 94 -0.37 -8.78 -18.37
C TRP A 94 -1.04 -7.74 -17.45
N GLN A 95 -1.40 -8.10 -16.22
CA GLN A 95 -1.93 -7.16 -15.24
C GLN A 95 -0.86 -6.15 -14.83
N LEU A 96 0.36 -6.65 -14.56
CA LEU A 96 1.51 -5.79 -14.26
C LEU A 96 1.83 -4.86 -15.44
N ALA A 97 1.84 -5.40 -16.67
CA ALA A 97 2.08 -4.59 -17.86
C ALA A 97 1.06 -3.46 -18.00
N LYS A 98 -0.23 -3.72 -17.76
CA LYS A 98 -1.27 -2.68 -17.76
C LYS A 98 -1.12 -1.66 -16.63
N ALA A 99 -0.63 -2.08 -15.46
CA ALA A 99 -0.45 -1.19 -14.31
C ALA A 99 0.80 -0.29 -14.44
N ALA A 100 1.74 -0.64 -15.31
CA ALA A 100 3.01 0.05 -15.50
C ALA A 100 3.02 1.04 -16.70
N THR A 101 1.91 1.16 -17.42
CA THR A 101 1.71 2.07 -18.56
C THR A 101 0.83 3.24 -18.18
#